data_AF-A0A521XVG3-F1
#
_entry.id   AF-A0A521XVG3-F1
#
_cell.length_a   1.000
_cell.length_b   1.000
_cell.length_c   1.000
_cell.angle_alpha   90.00
_cell.angle_beta   90.00
_cell.angle_gamma   90.00
#
_symmetry.space_group_name_H-M   'P 1'
#
loop_
_entity.id
_entity.type
_entity.pdbx_description
1 polymer ?
#
loop_
_entity_poly.entity_id
_entity_poly.type
_entity_poly.pdbx_seq_one_letter_code
_entity_poly.pdbx_strand_id
1 'polypeptide(L)'
;MVRIINFLDENFEDGTYRRLVWEKVGNTYQSNTVSASISRMGQPLDRTFYQRQSERINTLLHGTGIVCSAAADSISLAPADRVDELLSDSYDSEEVLDDFLQQQGKRGYSFISDSDTNTNNNNNQPLHENKRQKSCVKSQQNLSLFKQIKYPRTKVTYESQQVGNLTYSVPVYTPVGNEVYEIKKWRKPQDDWYGKKTKDAISALRETIGQEILRLMIPYQPKTRRVEGKSINVMAKKVEGFVSLSDLLTEKKINIKEKIKQGEYKGLGKLLVLALFLHEVDLHLKNIGINKYNQIVNIDGDWKFVDSQDNYPIEKTAITAQLFQFLPFIKTNYTLYNWLDVIAQGKQRASQIIDEEIMNLPDFRQEVNEALLLIILMPSELWETFINSYMKENETQEIHDEAKRLLKILKSQQTYFAAAALDLPDFKEYVASQVADEDVTKYLSYLSQFRTTNNINLMERYSAHNFHSNVEEEMSYKLVELKFGLTPSLKF
;
A
#
# COMPACT_ATOMS: atom_id res chain seq x y z
N MET A 1 -0.76 17.57 -30.57
CA MET A 1 -0.57 16.18 -30.08
C MET A 1 0.71 15.67 -30.72
N VAL A 2 1.77 15.51 -29.94
CA VAL A 2 3.06 14.99 -30.42
C VAL A 2 3.08 13.49 -30.15
N ARG A 3 3.32 12.66 -31.17
CA ARG A 3 3.56 11.22 -31.00
C ARG A 3 5.05 10.98 -31.19
N ILE A 4 5.69 10.45 -30.17
CA ILE A 4 7.12 10.11 -30.19
C ILE A 4 7.22 8.60 -30.37
N ILE A 5 7.87 8.17 -31.46
CA ILE A 5 8.16 6.77 -31.72
C ILE A 5 9.68 6.66 -31.83
N ASN A 6 10.29 5.87 -30.95
CA ASN A 6 11.72 5.60 -30.99
C ASN A 6 11.95 4.29 -31.76
N PHE A 7 12.92 4.27 -32.67
CA PHE A 7 13.34 3.03 -33.33
C PHE A 7 14.82 3.09 -33.70
N LEU A 8 15.44 1.92 -33.80
CA LEU A 8 16.81 1.77 -34.27
C LEU A 8 16.78 1.44 -35.77
N ASP A 9 17.58 2.15 -36.56
CA ASP A 9 17.77 1.87 -37.97
C ASP A 9 18.69 0.65 -38.10
N GLU A 10 18.20 -0.44 -38.69
CA GLU A 10 18.93 -1.71 -38.80
C GLU A 10 20.13 -1.64 -39.75
N ASN A 11 20.31 -0.53 -40.49
CA ASN A 11 21.32 -0.38 -41.55
C ASN A 11 22.60 0.35 -41.17
N PHE A 12 22.83 0.67 -39.89
CA PHE A 12 24.05 1.34 -39.46
C PHE A 12 24.84 0.47 -38.48
N GLU A 13 26.00 -0.04 -38.94
CA GLU A 13 26.93 -0.88 -38.17
C GLU A 13 27.54 -0.18 -36.94
N ASP A 14 27.29 1.12 -36.76
CA ASP A 14 27.91 1.96 -35.73
C ASP A 14 27.05 2.15 -34.45
N GLY A 15 25.85 1.58 -34.38
CA GLY A 15 24.98 1.67 -33.20
C GLY A 15 24.32 3.04 -33.00
N THR A 16 24.18 3.84 -34.06
CA THR A 16 23.54 5.16 -33.97
C THR A 16 22.03 5.05 -33.71
N TYR A 17 21.54 5.78 -32.70
CA TYR A 17 20.11 5.83 -32.36
C TYR A 17 19.45 7.00 -33.09
N ARG A 18 18.28 6.79 -33.69
CA ARG A 18 17.47 7.87 -34.28
C ARG A 18 16.10 7.95 -33.61
N ARG A 19 15.72 9.16 -33.20
CA ARG A 19 14.39 9.48 -32.66
C ARG A 19 13.59 10.15 -33.77
N LEU A 20 12.45 9.56 -34.11
CA LEU A 20 11.49 10.17 -35.03
C LEU A 20 10.33 10.78 -34.25
N VAL A 21 10.25 12.10 -34.30
CA VAL A 21 9.22 12.88 -33.64
C VAL A 21 8.19 13.27 -34.68
N TRP A 22 6.94 12.85 -34.46
CA TRP A 22 5.82 13.26 -35.30
C TRP A 22 5.06 14.37 -34.61
N GLU A 23 5.08 15.54 -35.22
CA GLU A 23 4.35 16.71 -34.76
C GLU A 23 3.12 16.93 -35.64
N LYS A 24 1.97 17.17 -35.00
CA LYS A 24 0.74 17.53 -35.71
C LYS A 24 0.76 19.02 -36.00
N VAL A 25 0.92 19.38 -37.28
CA VAL A 25 0.88 20.76 -37.76
C VAL A 25 -0.40 20.92 -38.59
N GLY A 26 -1.41 21.57 -38.01
CA GLY A 26 -2.75 21.63 -38.62
C GLY A 26 -3.42 20.24 -38.70
N ASN A 27 -3.84 19.83 -39.90
CA ASN A 27 -4.47 18.53 -40.17
C ASN A 27 -3.49 17.46 -40.67
N THR A 28 -2.19 17.77 -40.78
CA THR A 28 -1.15 16.84 -41.24
C THR A 28 -0.17 16.53 -40.12
N TYR A 29 0.48 15.37 -40.22
CA TYR A 29 1.60 15.01 -39.37
C TYR A 29 2.90 15.21 -40.13
N GLN A 30 3.85 15.92 -39.53
CA GLN A 30 5.21 16.09 -40.06
C GLN A 30 6.18 15.31 -39.18
N SER A 31 7.12 14.60 -39.80
CA SER A 31 8.16 13.87 -39.09
C SER A 31 9.46 14.66 -39.08
N ASN A 32 10.05 14.83 -37.89
CA ASN A 32 11.41 15.32 -37.72
C ASN A 32 12.30 14.20 -37.16
N THR A 33 13.46 13.99 -37.77
CA THR A 33 14.43 12.98 -37.33
C THR A 33 15.52 13.66 -36.51
N VAL A 34 15.74 13.19 -35.28
CA VAL A 34 16.85 13.62 -34.42
C VAL A 34 17.77 12.42 -34.20
N SER A 35 19.04 12.55 -34.58
CA SER A 35 20.03 11.47 -34.46
C SER A 35 20.96 11.72 -33.28
N ALA A 36 21.29 10.68 -32.51
CA ALA A 36 22.30 10.73 -31.45
C ALA A 36 23.19 9.48 -31.49
N SER A 37 24.50 9.67 -31.40
CA SER A 37 25.49 8.58 -31.39
C SER A 37 25.89 8.25 -29.96
N ILE A 38 25.84 6.97 -29.58
CA ILE A 38 26.35 6.49 -28.29
C ILE A 38 27.44 5.46 -28.59
N SER A 39 28.71 5.81 -28.38
CA SER A 39 29.80 4.83 -28.41
C SER A 39 29.94 4.19 -27.03
N ARG A 40 29.61 2.90 -26.92
CA ARG A 40 30.04 2.07 -25.78
C ARG A 40 31.16 1.15 -26.24
N MET A 41 32.33 1.28 -25.62
CA MET A 41 33.44 0.36 -25.83
C MET A 41 33.04 -1.06 -25.39
N GLY A 42 33.07 -2.00 -26.33
CA GLY A 42 33.75 -3.26 -26.05
C GLY A 42 32.95 -4.55 -25.94
N GLN A 43 31.65 -4.63 -26.23
CA GLN A 43 30.99 -5.95 -26.43
C GLN A 43 29.96 -5.95 -27.57
N PRO A 44 29.98 -6.95 -28.46
CA PRO A 44 28.98 -7.11 -29.51
C PRO A 44 27.65 -7.59 -28.90
N LEU A 45 26.55 -6.94 -29.29
CA LEU A 45 25.20 -7.25 -28.82
C LEU A 45 24.59 -8.41 -29.62
N ASP A 46 23.79 -9.25 -28.94
CA ASP A 46 23.23 -10.50 -29.45
C ASP A 46 22.16 -10.29 -30.54
N ARG A 47 22.42 -10.86 -31.73
CA ARG A 47 21.58 -10.78 -32.94
C ARG A 47 20.15 -11.30 -32.74
N THR A 48 19.94 -12.25 -31.81
CA THR A 48 18.61 -12.81 -31.53
C THR A 48 17.70 -11.87 -30.74
N PHE A 49 18.25 -10.91 -30.00
CA PHE A 49 17.47 -9.87 -29.35
C PHE A 49 16.81 -8.94 -30.39
N TYR A 50 17.55 -8.60 -31.44
CA TYR A 50 17.10 -7.66 -32.48
C TYR A 50 16.02 -8.25 -33.39
N GLN A 51 16.17 -9.52 -33.77
CA GLN A 51 15.20 -10.21 -34.62
C GLN A 51 13.80 -10.23 -34.00
N ARG A 52 13.72 -10.41 -32.68
CA ARG A 52 12.45 -10.42 -31.91
C ARG A 52 11.80 -9.03 -31.80
N GLN A 53 12.56 -7.94 -31.82
CA GLN A 53 12.01 -6.59 -31.78
C GLN A 53 11.46 -6.16 -33.16
N SER A 54 12.13 -6.57 -34.24
CA SER A 54 11.69 -6.33 -35.62
C SER A 54 10.35 -7.02 -35.92
N GLU A 55 10.18 -8.27 -35.49
CA GLU A 55 8.90 -9.00 -35.57
C GLU A 55 7.76 -8.30 -34.80
N ARG A 56 8.09 -7.71 -33.64
CA ARG A 56 7.16 -6.95 -32.79
C ARG A 56 6.63 -5.68 -33.47
N ILE A 57 7.51 -4.94 -34.13
CA ILE A 57 7.16 -3.69 -34.82
C ILE A 57 6.31 -3.98 -36.06
N ASN A 58 6.65 -5.00 -36.84
CA ASN A 58 5.88 -5.40 -38.02
C ASN A 58 4.46 -5.87 -37.65
N THR A 59 4.31 -6.55 -36.51
CA THR A 59 3.00 -6.97 -35.99
C THR A 59 2.13 -5.77 -35.58
N LEU A 60 2.72 -4.74 -34.97
CA LEU A 60 2.02 -3.51 -34.58
C LEU A 60 1.59 -2.65 -35.77
N LEU A 61 2.40 -2.60 -36.83
CA LEU A 61 2.09 -1.80 -38.03
C LEU A 61 0.99 -2.43 -38.90
N HIS A 62 0.96 -3.77 -39.04
CA HIS A 62 -0.07 -4.47 -39.80
C HIS A 62 -1.50 -4.29 -39.23
N GLY A 63 -1.64 -4.07 -37.92
CA GLY A 63 -2.93 -3.77 -37.29
C GLY A 63 -3.49 -2.37 -37.57
N THR A 64 -2.71 -1.46 -38.15
CA THR A 64 -3.09 -0.04 -38.32
C THR A 64 -3.35 0.38 -39.76
N GLY A 65 -3.18 -0.53 -40.74
CA GLY A 65 -3.44 -0.24 -42.16
C GLY A 65 -2.45 0.74 -42.81
N ILE A 66 -1.31 1.02 -42.16
CA ILE A 66 -0.27 1.91 -42.68
C ILE A 66 0.66 1.11 -43.61
N VAL A 67 0.64 1.43 -44.91
CA VAL A 67 1.60 0.90 -45.90
C VAL A 67 2.67 1.97 -46.13
N CYS A 68 3.92 1.67 -45.82
CA CYS A 68 5.06 2.55 -46.13
C CYS A 68 5.75 2.09 -47.42
N SER A 69 5.81 2.96 -48.44
CA SER A 69 6.75 2.83 -49.55
C SER A 69 7.95 3.74 -49.30
N ALA A 70 9.15 3.18 -49.14
CA ALA A 70 10.37 3.96 -49.03
C ALA A 70 10.85 4.36 -50.44
N ALA A 71 10.92 5.67 -50.71
CA ALA A 71 11.74 6.22 -51.77
C ALA A 71 13.02 6.78 -51.11
N ALA A 72 14.18 6.33 -51.60
CA ALA A 72 15.47 6.79 -51.15
C ALA A 72 15.84 8.06 -51.92
N ASP A 73 16.20 9.14 -51.21
CA ASP A 73 16.99 10.23 -51.77
C ASP A 73 17.97 10.76 -50.73
N SER A 74 19.14 11.12 -51.25
CA SER A 74 20.41 11.41 -50.59
C SER A 74 20.53 12.85 -50.09
N ILE A 75 21.14 13.06 -48.90
CA ILE A 75 21.63 14.39 -48.49
C ILE A 75 23.02 14.29 -47.83
N SER A 76 23.87 15.21 -48.28
CA SER A 76 25.31 15.41 -48.02
C SER A 76 25.69 15.75 -46.58
N LEU A 77 26.88 15.30 -46.17
CA LEU A 77 27.58 15.67 -44.93
C LEU A 77 28.39 16.97 -45.09
N ALA A 78 28.45 17.78 -44.04
CA ALA A 78 29.47 18.82 -43.80
C ALA A 78 29.56 19.14 -42.28
N PRO A 79 30.70 19.65 -41.77
CA PRO A 79 31.30 19.16 -40.53
C PRO A 79 31.09 20.04 -39.28
N ALA A 80 31.46 19.43 -38.16
CA ALA A 80 31.44 19.95 -36.79
C ALA A 80 32.45 21.07 -36.54
N ASP A 81 32.09 22.01 -35.67
CA ASP A 81 33.03 22.81 -34.90
C ASP A 81 32.51 23.13 -33.48
N ARG A 82 33.50 23.36 -32.61
CA ARG A 82 33.58 23.30 -31.14
C ARG A 82 32.73 24.28 -30.33
N VAL A 83 32.42 23.87 -29.09
CA VAL A 83 32.19 24.76 -27.93
C VAL A 83 32.99 24.21 -26.76
N ASP A 84 33.81 25.06 -26.13
CA ASP A 84 34.42 24.84 -24.81
C ASP A 84 34.14 26.05 -23.90
N GLU A 85 34.08 25.74 -22.59
CA GLU A 85 34.39 26.57 -21.41
C GLU A 85 33.35 27.57 -20.85
N LEU A 86 32.73 27.26 -19.70
CA LEU A 86 33.25 27.55 -18.34
C LEU A 86 32.23 27.23 -17.22
N LEU A 87 32.71 26.51 -16.19
CA LEU A 87 32.15 26.41 -14.82
C LEU A 87 32.46 27.73 -14.09
N SER A 88 31.70 28.22 -13.10
CA SER A 88 31.51 27.66 -11.75
C SER A 88 30.74 28.71 -10.92
N ASP A 89 29.93 28.29 -9.95
CA ASP A 89 29.78 29.05 -8.69
C ASP A 89 29.18 28.14 -7.61
N SER A 90 29.91 28.07 -6.49
CA SER A 90 29.57 27.41 -5.24
C SER A 90 29.32 28.50 -4.18
N TYR A 91 28.33 28.31 -3.31
CA TYR A 91 28.25 29.03 -2.03
C TYR A 91 27.82 28.07 -0.92
N ASP A 92 28.49 28.20 0.21
CA ASP A 92 28.31 27.46 1.45
C ASP A 92 28.31 28.46 2.63
N SER A 93 27.66 28.07 3.73
CA SER A 93 27.77 28.58 5.14
C SER A 93 27.14 29.97 5.49
N GLU A 94 26.15 30.01 6.41
CA GLU A 94 26.23 30.35 7.87
C GLU A 94 26.11 31.89 8.12
N GLU A 95 25.45 32.51 9.12
CA GLU A 95 24.76 32.15 10.38
C GLU A 95 24.16 33.47 11.00
N VAL A 96 23.26 33.38 11.99
CA VAL A 96 22.96 34.35 13.11
C VAL A 96 22.17 35.67 12.88
N LEU A 97 20.93 35.80 13.41
CA LEU A 97 20.58 36.37 14.74
C LEU A 97 19.08 36.78 14.88
N ASP A 98 18.56 36.56 16.08
CA ASP A 98 17.28 36.94 16.71
C ASP A 98 16.77 38.37 16.48
N ASP A 99 15.44 38.56 16.44
CA ASP A 99 14.70 39.18 17.57
C ASP A 99 13.17 39.27 17.33
N PHE A 100 12.42 39.39 18.45
CA PHE A 100 11.02 39.83 18.57
C PHE A 100 9.88 38.79 18.59
N LEU A 101 9.82 38.00 19.67
CA LEU A 101 8.55 37.72 20.35
C LEU A 101 8.28 38.85 21.35
N GLN A 102 7.14 39.56 21.23
CA GLN A 102 6.19 39.73 22.35
C GLN A 102 5.01 40.69 22.06
N GLN A 103 3.83 40.16 22.41
CA GLN A 103 2.75 40.81 23.17
C GLN A 103 1.60 41.56 22.47
N GLN A 104 0.42 41.30 23.08
CA GLN A 104 -0.89 41.96 22.99
C GLN A 104 -1.67 41.69 21.69
N GLY A 105 -2.95 41.34 21.68
CA GLY A 105 -3.94 41.26 22.73
C GLY A 105 -5.35 41.12 22.13
N LYS A 106 -6.23 40.49 22.91
CA LYS A 106 -7.70 40.65 22.98
C LYS A 106 -8.43 41.46 21.88
N ARG A 107 -9.47 40.83 21.31
CA ARG A 107 -10.84 41.31 20.93
C ARG A 107 -11.28 40.45 19.72
N GLY A 108 -12.38 39.70 19.69
CA GLY A 108 -13.67 39.90 20.34
C GLY A 108 -14.52 40.88 19.53
N TYR A 109 -15.04 40.46 18.37
CA TYR A 109 -16.21 41.09 17.72
C TYR A 109 -17.02 40.08 16.91
N SER A 110 -18.21 39.80 17.43
CA SER A 110 -19.42 39.51 16.68
C SER A 110 -19.78 40.68 15.76
N PHE A 111 -20.27 40.40 14.55
CA PHE A 111 -21.12 41.35 13.82
C PHE A 111 -22.52 40.76 13.63
N ILE A 112 -23.47 41.57 14.07
CA ILE A 112 -24.91 41.46 13.93
C ILE A 112 -25.31 41.91 12.52
N SER A 113 -26.48 41.41 12.16
CA SER A 113 -27.35 41.68 11.03
C SER A 113 -27.72 43.15 10.81
N ASP A 114 -28.62 43.30 9.82
CA ASP A 114 -29.44 44.47 9.44
C ASP A 114 -28.85 45.16 8.19
N SER A 115 -29.60 45.51 7.15
CA SER A 115 -31.06 45.56 6.94
C SER A 115 -31.35 45.80 5.46
N ASP A 116 -32.47 45.24 5.00
CA ASP A 116 -33.52 45.82 4.13
C ASP A 116 -33.20 46.88 3.07
N THR A 117 -33.71 46.70 1.85
CA THR A 117 -35.03 47.24 1.43
C THR A 117 -35.35 47.02 -0.07
N ASN A 118 -36.56 46.53 -0.34
CA ASN A 118 -37.55 46.94 -1.38
C ASN A 118 -37.16 47.02 -2.88
N THR A 119 -37.97 46.64 -3.88
CA THR A 119 -39.45 46.68 -3.99
C THR A 119 -39.94 45.97 -5.27
N ASN A 120 -41.13 45.34 -5.18
CA ASN A 120 -42.26 45.23 -6.14
C ASN A 120 -42.06 44.87 -7.65
N ASN A 121 -42.74 43.82 -8.13
CA ASN A 121 -44.09 43.94 -8.72
C ASN A 121 -44.78 42.61 -9.09
N ASN A 122 -46.11 42.67 -9.09
CA ASN A 122 -47.13 41.60 -9.22
C ASN A 122 -47.27 40.97 -10.63
N ASN A 123 -47.68 39.68 -10.70
CA ASN A 123 -49.02 39.26 -11.20
C ASN A 123 -49.15 37.73 -11.46
N ASN A 124 -50.23 37.17 -10.91
CA ASN A 124 -51.17 36.14 -11.41
C ASN A 124 -50.71 34.73 -11.88
N GLN A 125 -51.24 33.75 -11.13
CA GLN A 125 -51.60 32.32 -11.34
C GLN A 125 -51.76 31.74 -12.78
N PRO A 126 -51.92 30.38 -13.00
CA PRO A 126 -52.03 29.25 -12.04
C PRO A 126 -51.18 27.97 -12.37
N LEU A 127 -51.08 27.12 -11.34
CA LEU A 127 -51.04 25.64 -11.34
C LEU A 127 -50.44 24.89 -12.54
N HIS A 128 -49.24 24.32 -12.33
CA HIS A 128 -48.92 22.98 -12.83
C HIS A 128 -48.03 22.22 -11.85
N GLU A 129 -48.37 20.96 -11.69
CA GLU A 129 -47.77 19.94 -10.83
C GLU A 129 -46.24 19.97 -10.83
N ASN A 130 -45.64 19.96 -9.63
CA ASN A 130 -44.25 19.57 -9.50
C ASN A 130 -44.03 18.50 -8.44
N LYS A 131 -43.35 17.48 -8.92
CA LYS A 131 -43.02 16.20 -8.28
C LYS A 131 -42.42 16.42 -6.89
N ARG A 132 -42.91 15.61 -5.94
CA ARG A 132 -42.35 15.42 -4.60
C ARG A 132 -40.83 15.19 -4.66
N GLN A 133 -40.04 16.24 -4.46
CA GLN A 133 -38.67 16.10 -3.99
C GLN A 133 -38.73 15.62 -2.54
N LYS A 134 -38.55 14.31 -2.35
CA LYS A 134 -38.22 13.75 -1.04
C LYS A 134 -36.80 14.23 -0.70
N SER A 135 -36.71 15.27 0.13
CA SER A 135 -35.46 15.63 0.79
C SER A 135 -35.02 14.44 1.64
N CYS A 136 -33.96 13.78 1.21
CA CYS A 136 -33.33 12.70 1.95
C CYS A 136 -32.42 13.32 3.01
N VAL A 137 -33.00 13.96 4.04
CA VAL A 137 -32.28 14.26 5.28
C VAL A 137 -32.31 12.98 6.11
N LYS A 138 -31.45 12.02 5.73
CA LYS A 138 -31.22 10.83 6.56
C LYS A 138 -30.30 11.21 7.72
N SER A 139 -30.94 11.58 8.82
CA SER A 139 -30.55 11.34 10.21
C SER A 139 -29.14 10.78 10.45
N GLN A 140 -28.17 11.65 10.68
CA GLN A 140 -26.87 11.29 11.28
C GLN A 140 -26.91 11.16 12.81
N GLN A 141 -28.07 11.30 13.44
CA GLN A 141 -28.21 11.18 14.88
C GLN A 141 -29.11 9.98 15.22
N ASN A 142 -28.48 8.84 15.46
CA ASN A 142 -28.97 7.77 16.35
C ASN A 142 -27.92 6.65 16.43
N LEU A 143 -26.79 6.94 17.08
CA LEU A 143 -25.95 5.89 17.67
C LEU A 143 -26.64 5.44 18.97
N SER A 144 -27.62 4.55 18.84
CA SER A 144 -28.35 3.95 19.95
C SER A 144 -27.45 2.99 20.75
N LEU A 145 -27.31 3.24 22.05
CA LEU A 145 -26.84 2.38 23.14
C LEU A 145 -25.77 1.32 22.81
N PHE A 146 -24.53 1.65 23.12
CA PHE A 146 -23.39 0.73 23.16
C PHE A 146 -23.48 -0.16 24.41
N LYS A 147 -23.47 -1.50 24.25
CA LYS A 147 -23.17 -2.38 25.38
C LYS A 147 -21.66 -2.36 25.60
N GLN A 148 -21.21 -1.55 26.54
CA GLN A 148 -19.80 -1.48 26.92
C GLN A 148 -19.38 -2.80 27.58
N ILE A 149 -18.53 -3.57 26.90
CA ILE A 149 -17.77 -4.65 27.53
C ILE A 149 -16.31 -4.18 27.52
N LYS A 150 -15.84 -3.71 28.68
CA LYS A 150 -14.43 -3.34 28.86
C LYS A 150 -13.61 -4.62 29.04
N TYR A 151 -12.57 -4.77 28.23
CA TYR A 151 -11.51 -5.75 28.46
C TYR A 151 -10.25 -5.02 28.94
N PRO A 152 -10.14 -4.67 30.24
CA PRO A 152 -8.92 -4.04 30.74
C PRO A 152 -7.78 -5.07 30.74
N ARG A 153 -6.80 -4.90 29.86
CA ARG A 153 -5.47 -5.49 30.07
C ARG A 153 -4.85 -4.77 31.26
N THR A 154 -4.59 -5.48 32.36
CA THR A 154 -3.96 -4.92 33.57
C THR A 154 -2.53 -5.41 33.67
N LYS A 155 -1.58 -4.49 33.84
CA LYS A 155 -0.21 -4.79 34.27
C LYS A 155 -0.20 -4.69 35.79
N VAL A 156 0.39 -5.70 36.43
CA VAL A 156 0.62 -5.68 37.87
C VAL A 156 2.04 -5.18 38.11
N THR A 157 2.18 -4.04 38.77
CA THR A 157 3.44 -3.58 39.37
C THR A 157 3.33 -3.72 40.88
N TYR A 158 4.45 -3.74 41.59
CA TYR A 158 4.46 -3.78 43.06
C TYR A 158 5.06 -2.48 43.57
N GLU A 159 4.29 -1.75 44.37
CA GLU A 159 4.78 -0.55 45.06
C GLU A 159 5.03 -0.87 46.54
N SER A 160 6.14 -0.38 47.06
CA SER A 160 6.44 -0.51 48.49
C SER A 160 5.67 0.55 49.27
N GLN A 161 4.77 0.12 50.16
CA GLN A 161 4.13 0.99 51.14
C GLN A 161 4.69 0.72 52.54
N GLN A 162 5.05 1.79 53.27
CA GLN A 162 5.38 1.68 54.68
C GLN A 162 4.15 1.92 55.55
N VAL A 163 3.90 1.01 56.50
CA VAL A 163 2.89 1.17 57.55
C VAL A 163 3.60 0.95 58.88
N GLY A 164 3.88 2.05 59.59
CA GLY A 164 4.79 2.04 60.74
C GLY A 164 6.22 1.70 60.31
N ASN A 165 6.86 0.75 61.00
CA ASN A 165 8.23 0.29 60.69
C ASN A 165 8.26 -0.90 59.71
N LEU A 166 7.13 -1.25 59.09
CA LEU A 166 7.00 -2.41 58.20
C LEU A 166 6.79 -1.94 56.76
N THR A 167 7.52 -2.56 55.82
CA THR A 167 7.38 -2.32 54.37
C THR A 167 6.61 -3.47 53.74
N TYR A 168 5.53 -3.15 53.02
CA TYR A 168 4.69 -4.09 52.29
C TYR A 168 4.81 -3.84 50.80
N SER A 169 4.90 -4.90 50.00
CA SER A 169 4.75 -4.80 48.53
C SER A 169 3.28 -4.94 48.18
N VAL A 170 2.65 -3.85 47.74
CA VAL A 170 1.24 -3.82 47.36
C VAL A 170 1.14 -3.91 45.84
N PRO A 171 0.35 -4.84 45.28
CA PRO A 171 0.13 -4.90 43.85
C PRO A 171 -0.69 -3.68 43.40
N VAL A 172 -0.15 -2.93 42.46
CA VAL A 172 -0.81 -1.83 41.77
C VAL A 172 -1.19 -2.31 40.38
N TYR A 173 -2.48 -2.24 40.06
CA TYR A 173 -3.03 -2.64 38.77
C TYR A 173 -3.12 -1.42 37.87
N THR A 174 -2.20 -1.29 36.91
CA THR A 174 -2.27 -0.23 35.90
C THR A 174 -2.93 -0.80 34.64
N PRO A 175 -3.95 -0.15 34.07
CA PRO A 175 -4.42 -0.50 32.73
C PRO A 175 -3.29 -0.31 31.73
N VAL A 176 -2.97 -1.33 30.93
CA VAL A 176 -1.93 -1.28 29.89
C VAL A 176 -2.52 -1.70 28.56
N GLY A 177 -2.59 -0.76 27.63
CA GLY A 177 -3.15 -0.96 26.29
C GLY A 177 -4.37 -0.10 26.03
N ASN A 178 -4.76 -0.04 24.76
CA ASN A 178 -5.93 0.70 24.31
C ASN A 178 -7.22 0.00 24.77
N GLU A 179 -8.20 0.79 25.24
CA GLU A 179 -9.52 0.24 25.58
C GLU A 179 -10.22 -0.26 24.30
N VAL A 180 -10.67 -1.52 24.34
CA VAL A 180 -11.44 -2.18 23.27
C VAL A 180 -12.89 -2.36 23.72
N TYR A 181 -13.81 -2.09 22.81
CA TYR A 181 -15.25 -2.03 23.01
C TYR A 181 -15.95 -2.95 22.02
N GLU A 182 -16.80 -3.88 22.46
CA GLU A 182 -17.68 -4.61 21.54
C GLU A 182 -18.90 -3.73 21.16
N ILE A 183 -19.15 -3.56 19.86
CA ILE A 183 -20.22 -2.73 19.31
C ILE A 183 -21.21 -3.64 18.58
N LYS A 184 -22.43 -3.74 19.13
CA LYS A 184 -23.55 -4.47 18.54
C LYS A 184 -24.57 -3.50 17.97
N LYS A 185 -24.92 -3.64 16.69
CA LYS A 185 -26.00 -2.85 16.08
C LYS A 185 -27.36 -3.39 16.51
N TRP A 186 -28.11 -2.61 17.28
CA TRP A 186 -29.41 -3.01 17.83
C TRP A 186 -30.50 -3.28 16.77
N ARG A 187 -30.42 -2.67 15.58
CA ARG A 187 -31.50 -2.74 14.55
C ARG A 187 -31.20 -3.62 13.33
N LYS A 188 -29.98 -4.17 13.23
CA LYS A 188 -29.60 -5.16 12.21
C LYS A 188 -28.57 -6.08 12.84
N PRO A 189 -28.88 -7.36 13.14
CA PRO A 189 -27.97 -8.29 13.79
C PRO A 189 -26.77 -8.72 12.93
N GLN A 190 -26.51 -8.01 11.82
CA GLN A 190 -25.80 -8.62 10.71
C GLN A 190 -24.28 -8.58 10.82
N ASP A 191 -23.68 -7.75 11.69
CA ASP A 191 -22.22 -7.74 11.90
C ASP A 191 -21.84 -7.21 13.29
N ASP A 192 -21.13 -8.00 14.09
CA ASP A 192 -20.46 -7.54 15.31
C ASP A 192 -19.17 -6.77 14.95
N TRP A 193 -18.89 -5.67 15.64
CA TRP A 193 -17.68 -4.87 15.47
C TRP A 193 -16.94 -4.70 16.80
N TYR A 194 -15.62 -4.59 16.77
CA TYR A 194 -14.81 -4.16 17.90
C TYR A 194 -14.32 -2.73 17.64
N GLY A 195 -14.67 -1.80 18.51
CA GLY A 195 -14.15 -0.45 18.53
C GLY A 195 -12.93 -0.32 19.42
N LYS A 196 -11.97 0.49 19.03
CA LYS A 196 -10.74 0.78 19.76
C LYS A 196 -10.50 2.28 19.79
N LYS A 197 -9.92 2.73 20.90
CA LYS A 197 -9.39 4.09 21.04
C LYS A 197 -7.89 4.07 20.76
N THR A 198 -7.44 4.70 19.69
CA THR A 198 -6.02 4.98 19.46
C THR A 198 -5.62 6.31 20.10
N LYS A 199 -4.31 6.61 20.09
CA LYS A 199 -3.75 7.84 20.70
C LYS A 199 -4.26 9.11 20.02
N ASP A 200 -4.28 9.11 18.69
CA ASP A 200 -4.60 10.27 17.85
C ASP A 200 -5.15 9.84 16.47
N ALA A 201 -5.53 10.82 15.66
CA ALA A 201 -6.10 10.60 14.32
C ALA A 201 -5.08 9.99 13.33
N ILE A 202 -3.79 10.29 13.49
CA ILE A 202 -2.69 9.73 12.69
C ILE A 202 -2.56 8.24 12.95
N SER A 203 -2.53 7.84 14.22
CA SER A 203 -2.50 6.45 14.66
C SER A 203 -3.73 5.69 14.16
N ALA A 204 -4.91 6.32 14.24
CA ALA A 204 -6.15 5.73 13.70
C ALA A 204 -6.09 5.54 12.17
N LEU A 205 -5.50 6.49 11.44
CA LEU A 205 -5.29 6.37 9.98
C LEU A 205 -4.32 5.21 9.68
N ARG A 206 -3.16 5.17 10.34
CA ARG A 206 -2.14 4.11 10.16
C ARG A 206 -2.73 2.72 10.42
N GLU A 207 -3.41 2.54 11.55
CA GLU A 207 -4.06 1.26 11.89
C GLU A 207 -5.09 0.87 10.82
N THR A 208 -5.93 1.83 10.39
CA THR A 208 -6.96 1.57 9.38
C THR A 208 -6.36 1.20 8.03
N ILE A 209 -5.39 1.98 7.53
CA ILE A 209 -4.72 1.72 6.26
C ILE A 209 -3.98 0.38 6.31
N GLY A 210 -3.20 0.14 7.36
CA GLY A 210 -2.42 -1.08 7.51
C GLY A 210 -3.29 -2.33 7.52
N GLN A 211 -4.40 -2.32 8.26
CA GLN A 211 -5.35 -3.43 8.28
C GLN A 211 -6.10 -3.60 6.96
N GLU A 212 -6.49 -2.50 6.31
CA GLU A 212 -7.20 -2.59 5.04
C GLU A 212 -6.28 -3.01 3.89
N ILE A 213 -4.96 -2.77 3.96
CA ILE A 213 -3.99 -3.35 3.01
C ILE A 213 -3.87 -4.86 3.23
N LEU A 214 -3.80 -5.32 4.49
CA LEU A 214 -3.87 -6.75 4.77
C LEU A 214 -5.14 -7.37 4.17
N ARG A 215 -6.30 -6.70 4.28
CA ARG A 215 -7.54 -7.16 3.64
C ARG A 215 -7.51 -7.05 2.11
N LEU A 216 -6.88 -6.03 1.55
CA LEU A 216 -6.71 -5.87 0.11
C LEU A 216 -5.90 -7.02 -0.49
N MET A 217 -4.94 -7.57 0.26
CA MET A 217 -4.05 -8.63 -0.21
C MET A 217 -4.50 -10.02 0.26
N ILE A 218 -5.21 -10.09 1.38
CA ILE A 218 -5.73 -11.32 1.99
C ILE A 218 -7.23 -11.13 2.29
N PRO A 219 -8.15 -11.60 1.41
CA PRO A 219 -9.57 -11.24 1.43
C PRO A 219 -10.33 -11.47 2.74
N TYR A 220 -9.88 -12.44 3.55
CA TYR A 220 -10.55 -12.84 4.79
C TYR A 220 -10.06 -12.08 6.03
N GLN A 221 -9.10 -11.16 5.91
CA GLN A 221 -8.70 -10.29 7.02
C GLN A 221 -9.85 -9.35 7.42
N PRO A 222 -9.91 -8.92 8.69
CA PRO A 222 -11.03 -8.12 9.17
C PRO A 222 -11.10 -6.77 8.47
N LYS A 223 -12.33 -6.38 8.13
CA LYS A 223 -12.62 -5.03 7.65
C LYS A 223 -12.40 -4.02 8.77
N THR A 224 -11.57 -3.02 8.56
CA THR A 224 -11.25 -1.97 9.53
C THR A 224 -11.68 -0.59 9.01
N ARG A 225 -12.21 0.25 9.89
CA ARG A 225 -12.75 1.57 9.58
C ARG A 225 -12.32 2.58 10.62
N ARG A 226 -11.93 3.76 10.16
CA ARG A 226 -11.79 4.94 11.01
C ARG A 226 -13.18 5.49 11.31
N VAL A 227 -13.45 5.87 12.54
CA VAL A 227 -14.73 6.43 12.97
C VAL A 227 -14.53 7.75 13.71
N GLU A 228 -15.53 8.62 13.63
CA GLU A 228 -15.52 9.89 14.37
C GLU A 228 -16.10 9.65 15.76
N GLY A 229 -15.26 9.75 16.78
CA GLY A 229 -15.68 9.60 18.17
C GLY A 229 -14.56 9.97 19.13
N LYS A 230 -14.93 10.56 20.27
CA LYS A 230 -13.97 10.91 21.34
C LYS A 230 -13.44 9.67 22.08
N SER A 231 -14.20 8.59 22.11
CA SER A 231 -13.91 7.37 22.86
C SER A 231 -13.46 6.20 21.98
N ILE A 232 -13.79 6.21 20.69
CA ILE A 232 -13.48 5.17 19.71
C ILE A 232 -13.20 5.89 18.40
N ASN A 233 -12.08 5.57 17.77
CA ASN A 233 -11.67 6.18 16.50
C ASN A 233 -11.25 5.14 15.44
N VAL A 234 -11.17 3.86 15.82
CA VAL A 234 -11.01 2.72 14.90
C VAL A 234 -12.04 1.64 15.23
N MET A 235 -12.60 0.99 14.22
CA MET A 235 -13.46 -0.18 14.36
C MET A 235 -13.04 -1.29 13.42
N ALA A 236 -12.88 -2.50 13.93
CA ALA A 236 -12.62 -3.71 13.16
C ALA A 236 -13.84 -4.65 13.20
N LYS A 237 -14.21 -5.23 12.06
CA LYS A 237 -15.27 -6.21 11.97
C LYS A 237 -14.83 -7.49 12.69
N LYS A 238 -15.72 -8.08 13.49
CA LYS A 238 -15.45 -9.35 14.18
C LYS A 238 -15.14 -10.45 13.16
N VAL A 239 -14.11 -11.23 13.48
CA VAL A 239 -13.74 -12.41 12.72
C VAL A 239 -14.40 -13.62 13.35
N GLU A 240 -15.20 -14.33 12.57
CA GLU A 240 -15.98 -15.46 13.06
C GLU A 240 -15.08 -16.64 13.44
N GLY A 241 -15.29 -17.18 14.65
CA GLY A 241 -14.48 -18.27 15.18
C GLY A 241 -13.02 -17.91 15.45
N PHE A 242 -12.67 -16.62 15.51
CA PHE A 242 -11.31 -16.20 15.81
C PHE A 242 -10.84 -16.71 17.17
N VAL A 243 -9.67 -17.36 17.18
CA VAL A 243 -8.94 -17.75 18.38
C VAL A 243 -7.48 -17.39 18.18
N SER A 244 -6.88 -16.64 19.12
CA SER A 244 -5.48 -16.24 18.99
C SER A 244 -4.54 -17.46 19.07
N LEU A 245 -3.39 -17.41 18.40
CA LEU A 245 -2.41 -18.50 18.46
C LEU A 245 -1.90 -18.70 19.90
N SER A 246 -1.79 -17.61 20.67
CA SER A 246 -1.44 -17.66 22.10
C SER A 246 -2.46 -18.49 22.91
N ASP A 247 -3.76 -18.33 22.65
CA ASP A 247 -4.81 -19.07 23.38
C ASP A 247 -4.84 -20.55 22.95
N LEU A 248 -4.58 -20.82 21.66
CA LEU A 248 -4.48 -22.20 21.16
C LEU A 248 -3.33 -22.99 21.81
N LEU A 249 -2.19 -22.34 22.05
CA LEU A 249 -1.04 -22.95 22.74
C LEU A 249 -1.34 -23.24 24.21
N THR A 250 -1.98 -22.30 24.90
CA THR A 250 -2.14 -22.35 26.36
C THR A 250 -3.37 -23.15 26.79
N GLU A 251 -4.51 -22.95 26.14
CA GLU A 251 -5.80 -23.50 26.58
C GLU A 251 -6.15 -24.81 25.87
N LYS A 252 -5.94 -24.87 24.55
CA LYS A 252 -6.41 -25.99 23.72
C LYS A 252 -5.36 -27.08 23.49
N LYS A 253 -4.10 -26.84 23.87
CA LYS A 253 -2.97 -27.76 23.68
C LYS A 253 -2.88 -28.29 22.24
N ILE A 254 -3.20 -27.45 21.26
CA ILE A 254 -3.12 -27.82 19.85
C ILE A 254 -1.68 -27.65 19.37
N ASN A 255 -1.18 -28.64 18.66
CA ASN A 255 0.11 -28.54 17.98
C ASN A 255 -0.04 -27.70 16.71
N ILE A 256 0.06 -26.37 16.87
CA ILE A 256 -0.09 -25.38 15.79
C ILE A 256 0.91 -25.63 14.66
N LYS A 257 2.14 -26.02 15.03
CA LYS A 257 3.22 -26.31 14.08
C LYS A 257 2.83 -27.42 13.11
N GLU A 258 2.31 -28.53 13.62
CA GLU A 258 1.84 -29.64 12.78
C GLU A 258 0.65 -29.26 11.91
N LYS A 259 -0.26 -28.42 12.42
CA LYS A 259 -1.40 -27.90 11.64
C LYS A 259 -0.95 -27.04 10.47
N ILE A 260 0.12 -26.27 10.62
CA ILE A 260 0.75 -25.52 9.52
C ILE A 260 1.41 -26.49 8.53
N LYS A 261 2.20 -27.45 9.03
CA LYS A 261 2.89 -28.45 8.19
C LYS A 261 1.94 -29.29 7.33
N GLN A 262 0.76 -29.60 7.86
CA GLN A 262 -0.28 -30.35 7.16
C GLN A 262 -1.11 -29.49 6.20
N GLY A 263 -0.82 -28.19 6.09
CA GLY A 263 -1.59 -27.26 5.26
C GLY A 263 -3.00 -26.99 5.79
N GLU A 264 -3.30 -27.38 7.04
CA GLU A 264 -4.60 -27.12 7.66
C GLU A 264 -4.73 -25.63 7.99
N TYR A 265 -3.68 -25.02 8.55
CA TYR A 265 -3.63 -23.59 8.82
C TYR A 265 -2.96 -22.85 7.66
N LYS A 266 -3.73 -22.02 6.95
CA LYS A 266 -3.32 -21.34 5.72
C LYS A 266 -3.19 -19.83 5.90
N GLY A 267 -2.31 -19.19 5.14
CA GLY A 267 -2.11 -17.75 5.09
C GLY A 267 -0.90 -17.23 5.85
N LEU A 268 -0.08 -18.12 6.43
CA LEU A 268 1.11 -17.70 7.18
C LEU A 268 2.11 -17.00 6.25
N GLY A 269 2.41 -17.59 5.09
CA GLY A 269 3.39 -17.05 4.16
C GLY A 269 3.00 -15.65 3.70
N LYS A 270 1.73 -15.47 3.28
CA LYS A 270 1.19 -14.17 2.87
C LYS A 270 1.26 -13.14 3.98
N LEU A 271 0.84 -13.51 5.20
CA LEU A 271 0.84 -12.59 6.33
C LEU A 271 2.25 -12.12 6.65
N LEU A 272 3.25 -13.00 6.62
CA LEU A 272 4.64 -12.63 6.93
C LEU A 272 5.24 -11.71 5.87
N VAL A 273 5.00 -11.98 4.59
CA VAL A 273 5.42 -11.07 3.50
C VAL A 273 4.79 -9.70 3.67
N LEU A 274 3.49 -9.64 3.99
CA LEU A 274 2.80 -8.36 4.18
C LEU A 274 3.18 -7.65 5.47
N ALA A 275 3.52 -8.38 6.54
CA ALA A 275 4.04 -7.79 7.76
C ALA A 275 5.39 -7.10 7.48
N LEU A 276 6.28 -7.74 6.71
CA LEU A 276 7.51 -7.09 6.24
C LEU A 276 7.19 -5.88 5.34
N PHE A 277 6.27 -6.01 4.38
CA PHE A 277 5.90 -4.93 3.45
C PHE A 277 5.36 -3.69 4.17
N LEU A 278 4.60 -3.92 5.25
CA LEU A 278 4.01 -2.86 6.08
C LEU A 278 4.92 -2.40 7.21
N HIS A 279 6.15 -2.92 7.33
CA HIS A 279 7.04 -2.63 8.45
C HIS A 279 6.35 -2.84 9.82
N GLU A 280 5.66 -3.96 9.96
CA GLU A 280 5.05 -4.39 11.22
C GLU A 280 6.15 -4.91 12.16
N VAL A 281 6.25 -4.29 13.34
CA VAL A 281 7.27 -4.64 14.33
C VAL A 281 6.73 -5.35 15.56
N ASP A 282 5.40 -5.45 15.72
CA ASP A 282 4.74 -6.06 16.88
C ASP A 282 3.90 -7.28 16.50
N LEU A 283 4.42 -8.12 15.60
CA LEU A 283 3.72 -9.31 15.09
C LEU A 283 3.83 -10.50 16.06
N HIS A 284 3.18 -10.43 17.23
CA HIS A 284 3.21 -11.51 18.23
C HIS A 284 1.97 -12.42 18.18
N LEU A 285 2.04 -13.61 18.81
CA LEU A 285 0.97 -14.64 18.79
C LEU A 285 -0.41 -14.22 19.36
N LYS A 286 -0.51 -13.12 20.11
CA LYS A 286 -1.82 -12.57 20.54
C LYS A 286 -2.49 -11.68 19.47
N ASN A 287 -1.72 -11.20 18.50
CA ASN A 287 -2.19 -10.39 17.37
C ASN A 287 -2.45 -11.25 16.13
N ILE A 288 -2.19 -12.55 16.21
CA ILE A 288 -2.43 -13.52 15.15
C ILE A 288 -3.35 -14.59 15.71
N GLY A 289 -4.31 -15.04 14.91
CA GLY A 289 -5.18 -16.14 15.27
C GLY A 289 -5.68 -16.89 14.06
N ILE A 290 -6.55 -17.86 14.31
CA ILE A 290 -7.18 -18.69 13.29
C ILE A 290 -8.68 -18.38 13.28
N ASN A 291 -9.27 -18.19 12.10
CA ASN A 291 -10.73 -18.07 11.97
C ASN A 291 -11.41 -19.45 11.88
N LYS A 292 -12.74 -19.49 11.78
CA LYS A 292 -13.49 -20.77 11.64
C LYS A 292 -13.16 -21.60 10.39
N TYR A 293 -12.46 -21.03 9.41
CA TYR A 293 -12.04 -21.69 8.17
C TYR A 293 -10.56 -22.08 8.18
N ASN A 294 -9.93 -22.09 9.35
CA ASN A 294 -8.51 -22.42 9.51
C ASN A 294 -7.57 -21.46 8.76
N GLN A 295 -7.98 -20.20 8.58
CA GLN A 295 -7.15 -19.17 7.96
C GLN A 295 -6.50 -18.29 9.01
N ILE A 296 -5.24 -17.92 8.78
CA ILE A 296 -4.45 -17.07 9.67
C ILE A 296 -4.86 -15.62 9.51
N VAL A 297 -5.35 -15.05 10.61
CA VAL A 297 -5.87 -13.68 10.67
C VAL A 297 -4.98 -12.85 11.57
N ASN A 298 -4.59 -11.65 11.10
CA ASN A 298 -3.97 -10.63 11.93
C ASN A 298 -5.04 -9.66 12.43
N ILE A 299 -4.95 -9.33 13.71
CA ILE A 299 -5.69 -8.25 14.34
C ILE A 299 -4.68 -7.28 14.95
N ASP A 300 -5.14 -6.09 15.30
CA ASP A 300 -4.31 -5.01 15.86
C ASP A 300 -3.29 -4.45 14.84
N GLY A 301 -3.46 -3.18 14.46
CA GLY A 301 -2.67 -2.53 13.41
C GLY A 301 -1.80 -1.38 13.88
N ASP A 302 -1.64 -1.18 15.18
CA ASP A 302 -0.99 0.01 15.74
C ASP A 302 0.49 0.15 15.38
N TRP A 303 1.17 -0.97 15.18
CA TRP A 303 2.62 -1.03 14.98
C TRP A 303 3.02 -1.30 13.52
N LYS A 304 2.10 -1.04 12.59
CA LYS A 304 2.37 -0.98 11.15
C LYS A 304 2.92 0.39 10.78
N PHE A 305 3.68 0.43 9.68
CA PHE A 305 4.35 1.60 9.15
C PHE A 305 5.24 2.28 10.19
N VAL A 306 6.02 1.51 10.95
CA VAL A 306 6.81 2.12 12.02
C VAL A 306 7.82 3.15 11.50
N ASP A 307 8.25 3.05 10.24
CA ASP A 307 9.05 4.07 9.51
C ASP A 307 8.39 5.45 9.42
N SER A 308 7.08 5.51 9.53
CA SER A 308 6.34 6.78 9.56
C SER A 308 6.38 7.43 10.95
N GLN A 309 6.83 6.70 11.98
CA GLN A 309 6.95 7.16 13.36
C GLN A 309 8.36 7.70 13.59
N ASP A 310 8.47 8.90 14.16
CA ASP A 310 9.71 9.69 14.13
C ASP A 310 10.89 9.15 15.01
N ASN A 311 10.84 7.91 15.52
CA ASN A 311 11.82 7.39 16.48
C ASN A 311 12.18 5.90 16.36
N TYR A 312 11.80 5.21 15.27
CA TYR A 312 12.13 3.79 15.11
C TYR A 312 13.20 3.59 14.03
N PRO A 313 14.45 3.22 14.38
CA PRO A 313 15.51 3.02 13.41
C PRO A 313 15.28 1.70 12.68
N ILE A 314 14.59 1.73 11.53
CA ILE A 314 14.62 0.60 10.59
C ILE A 314 15.78 0.81 9.63
N GLU A 315 16.73 -0.13 9.63
CA GLU A 315 17.71 -0.25 8.57
C GLU A 315 17.03 -0.73 7.28
N LYS A 316 16.69 0.21 6.40
CA LYS A 316 15.97 -0.04 5.13
C LYS A 316 16.73 -0.93 4.15
N THR A 317 18.05 -1.07 4.32
CA THR A 317 18.94 -1.88 3.47
C THR A 317 18.78 -3.40 3.65
N ALA A 318 17.87 -3.85 4.52
CA ALA A 318 17.74 -5.25 4.92
C ALA A 318 16.76 -6.10 4.06
N ILE A 319 16.03 -5.51 3.10
CA ILE A 319 15.16 -6.27 2.18
C ILE A 319 16.01 -6.89 1.07
N THR A 320 16.26 -8.19 1.15
CA THR A 320 17.05 -8.98 0.20
C THR A 320 16.35 -10.30 -0.13
N ALA A 321 16.77 -10.99 -1.19
CA ALA A 321 16.27 -12.33 -1.51
C ALA A 321 16.37 -13.29 -0.32
N GLN A 322 17.46 -13.22 0.45
CA GLN A 322 17.66 -14.05 1.63
C GLN A 322 16.56 -13.85 2.69
N LEU A 323 16.06 -12.63 2.86
CA LEU A 323 14.98 -12.35 3.81
C LEU A 323 13.74 -13.20 3.49
N PHE A 324 13.36 -13.26 2.22
CA PHE A 324 12.20 -14.05 1.78
C PHE A 324 12.49 -15.56 1.73
N GLN A 325 13.72 -15.94 1.38
CA GLN A 325 14.15 -17.34 1.39
C GLN A 325 14.06 -17.94 2.80
N PHE A 326 14.43 -17.17 3.83
CA PHE A 326 14.50 -17.65 5.21
C PHE A 326 13.19 -17.54 6.00
N LEU A 327 12.14 -16.93 5.44
CA LEU A 327 10.83 -16.90 6.09
C LEU A 327 10.37 -18.32 6.48
N PRO A 328 9.81 -18.52 7.69
CA PRO A 328 9.37 -17.51 8.65
C PRO A 328 10.45 -16.94 9.59
N PHE A 329 11.71 -17.36 9.44
CA PHE A 329 12.83 -16.88 10.25
C PHE A 329 13.47 -15.62 9.67
N ILE A 330 13.87 -14.70 10.54
CA ILE A 330 14.54 -13.46 10.15
C ILE A 330 16.03 -13.63 10.48
N LYS A 331 16.80 -14.02 9.47
CA LYS A 331 18.26 -14.26 9.55
C LYS A 331 19.10 -13.10 8.99
N THR A 332 18.46 -11.95 8.70
CA THR A 332 19.11 -10.73 8.19
C THR A 332 19.24 -9.67 9.31
N ASN A 333 19.81 -8.51 9.00
CA ASN A 333 19.85 -7.34 9.90
C ASN A 333 18.50 -6.58 10.00
N TYR A 334 17.40 -7.18 9.54
CA TYR A 334 16.08 -6.57 9.64
C TYR A 334 15.62 -6.50 11.11
N THR A 335 15.39 -5.29 11.61
CA THR A 335 15.13 -5.03 13.04
C THR A 335 13.64 -5.18 13.37
N LEU A 336 13.33 -6.08 14.32
CA LEU A 336 11.96 -6.40 14.77
C LEU A 336 11.87 -6.38 16.29
N TYR A 337 10.73 -5.93 16.83
CA TYR A 337 10.48 -5.97 18.27
C TYR A 337 9.83 -7.31 18.67
N ASN A 338 8.76 -7.71 18.00
CA ASN A 338 8.15 -9.03 18.12
C ASN A 338 7.91 -9.63 16.72
N TRP A 339 8.25 -10.90 16.58
CA TRP A 339 8.04 -11.67 15.35
C TRP A 339 7.66 -13.10 15.70
N LEU A 340 6.38 -13.42 15.50
CA LEU A 340 5.74 -14.65 15.91
C LEU A 340 6.05 -14.95 17.39
N ASP A 341 6.72 -16.07 17.65
CA ASP A 341 7.34 -16.45 18.93
C ASP A 341 8.85 -16.69 18.81
N VAL A 342 9.45 -16.40 17.65
CA VAL A 342 10.92 -16.48 17.44
C VAL A 342 11.64 -15.23 17.92
N ILE A 343 11.00 -14.06 17.86
CA ILE A 343 11.55 -12.82 18.42
C ILE A 343 10.53 -12.25 19.39
N ALA A 344 10.97 -12.02 20.62
CA ALA A 344 10.15 -11.32 21.60
C ALA A 344 10.97 -10.27 22.36
N GLN A 345 10.54 -9.01 22.23
CA GLN A 345 11.21 -7.82 22.75
C GLN A 345 12.64 -7.67 22.20
N GLY A 346 12.81 -7.86 20.90
CA GLY A 346 14.08 -7.78 20.18
C GLY A 346 15.04 -8.94 20.45
N LYS A 347 14.62 -9.97 21.21
CA LYS A 347 15.44 -11.13 21.56
C LYS A 347 14.96 -12.39 20.86
N GLN A 348 15.88 -13.08 20.21
CA GLN A 348 15.65 -14.39 19.59
C GLN A 348 15.27 -15.43 20.67
N ARG A 349 14.36 -16.34 20.33
CA ARG A 349 13.83 -17.42 21.18
C ARG A 349 13.54 -18.65 20.33
N ALA A 350 13.52 -19.82 20.98
CA ALA A 350 13.03 -21.04 20.36
C ALA A 350 11.51 -20.93 20.13
N SER A 351 11.07 -21.22 18.91
CA SER A 351 9.65 -21.23 18.56
C SER A 351 8.96 -22.52 18.99
N GLN A 352 7.67 -22.40 19.32
CA GLN A 352 6.74 -23.50 19.54
C GLN A 352 5.83 -23.72 18.32
N ILE A 353 5.63 -22.71 17.48
CA ILE A 353 4.70 -22.77 16.35
C ILE A 353 5.36 -22.97 14.98
N ILE A 354 6.66 -22.74 14.85
CA ILE A 354 7.41 -22.90 13.60
C ILE A 354 8.74 -23.65 13.81
N ASP A 355 9.21 -24.33 12.77
CA ASP A 355 10.55 -24.92 12.67
C ASP A 355 11.09 -24.78 11.23
N GLU A 356 12.35 -25.19 11.01
CA GLU A 356 13.03 -25.00 9.72
C GLU A 356 12.38 -25.75 8.56
N GLU A 357 11.59 -26.79 8.81
CA GLU A 357 10.87 -27.51 7.74
C GLU A 357 9.83 -26.61 7.07
N ILE A 358 9.18 -25.72 7.83
CA ILE A 358 8.13 -24.83 7.31
C ILE A 358 8.65 -23.93 6.19
N MET A 359 9.90 -23.50 6.31
CA MET A 359 10.57 -22.65 5.31
C MET A 359 10.55 -23.27 3.91
N ASN A 360 10.50 -24.60 3.79
CA ASN A 360 10.56 -25.33 2.53
C ASN A 360 9.23 -26.02 2.16
N LEU A 361 8.15 -25.82 2.92
CA LEU A 361 6.85 -26.42 2.59
C LEU A 361 6.31 -25.81 1.29
N PRO A 362 5.87 -26.62 0.31
CA PRO A 362 5.35 -26.13 -0.96
C PRO A 362 4.22 -25.10 -0.80
N ASP A 363 3.21 -25.41 0.01
CA ASP A 363 2.08 -24.51 0.26
C ASP A 363 2.52 -23.18 0.89
N PHE A 364 3.48 -23.21 1.81
CA PHE A 364 4.02 -22.01 2.45
C PHE A 364 4.82 -21.16 1.45
N ARG A 365 5.67 -21.78 0.62
CA ARG A 365 6.43 -21.09 -0.42
C ARG A 365 5.52 -20.49 -1.49
N GLN A 366 4.46 -21.20 -1.88
CA GLN A 366 3.45 -20.68 -2.78
C GLN A 366 2.79 -19.43 -2.18
N GLU A 367 2.39 -19.45 -0.91
CA GLU A 367 1.83 -18.28 -0.23
C GLU A 367 2.79 -17.07 -0.20
N VAL A 368 4.09 -17.31 0.03
CA VAL A 368 5.13 -16.27 -0.03
C VAL A 368 5.22 -15.69 -1.44
N ASN A 369 5.34 -16.55 -2.45
CA ASN A 369 5.49 -16.12 -3.84
C ASN A 369 4.24 -15.42 -4.39
N GLU A 370 3.04 -15.88 -4.01
CA GLU A 370 1.78 -15.23 -4.36
C GLU A 370 1.73 -13.80 -3.79
N ALA A 371 2.07 -13.61 -2.51
CA ALA A 371 2.08 -12.28 -1.91
C ALA A 371 3.11 -11.35 -2.57
N LEU A 372 4.32 -11.85 -2.85
CA LEU A 372 5.36 -11.09 -3.57
C LEU A 372 4.86 -10.67 -4.97
N LEU A 373 4.27 -11.61 -5.73
CA LEU A 373 3.75 -11.35 -7.06
C LEU A 373 2.70 -10.23 -7.02
N LEU A 374 1.70 -10.36 -6.15
CA LEU A 374 0.62 -9.38 -6.07
C LEU A 374 1.12 -7.99 -5.64
N ILE A 375 2.12 -7.91 -4.75
CA ILE A 375 2.77 -6.63 -4.40
C ILE A 375 3.41 -6.01 -5.65
N ILE A 376 4.18 -6.78 -6.41
CA ILE A 376 4.93 -6.28 -7.57
C ILE A 376 4.00 -5.83 -8.70
N LEU A 377 2.92 -6.59 -8.94
CA LEU A 377 1.98 -6.27 -10.02
C LEU A 377 1.11 -5.04 -9.72
N MET A 378 0.89 -4.71 -8.44
CA MET A 378 0.00 -3.61 -8.05
C MET A 378 0.39 -2.28 -8.73
N PRO A 379 -0.53 -1.58 -9.42
CA PRO A 379 -0.26 -0.24 -9.92
C PRO A 379 0.07 0.77 -8.81
N SER A 380 1.06 1.62 -9.04
CA SER A 380 1.47 2.67 -8.09
C SER A 380 0.33 3.62 -7.74
N GLU A 381 -0.49 3.96 -8.73
CA GLU A 381 -1.65 4.86 -8.63
C GLU A 381 -2.83 4.18 -7.91
N LEU A 382 -2.85 2.85 -7.86
CA LEU A 382 -3.86 2.11 -7.10
C LEU A 382 -3.60 2.22 -5.60
N TRP A 383 -2.34 2.26 -5.15
CA TRP A 383 -2.00 2.58 -3.76
C TRP A 383 -2.49 3.98 -3.37
N GLU A 384 -2.33 4.95 -4.25
CA GLU A 384 -2.80 6.32 -4.03
C GLU A 384 -4.33 6.38 -3.94
N THR A 385 -5.02 5.78 -4.91
CA THR A 385 -6.49 5.66 -4.91
C THR A 385 -6.99 4.98 -3.64
N PHE A 386 -6.29 3.93 -3.21
CA PHE A 386 -6.59 3.17 -2.01
C PHE A 386 -6.46 4.03 -0.75
N ILE A 387 -5.31 4.68 -0.52
CA ILE A 387 -5.09 5.52 0.68
C ILE A 387 -6.10 6.66 0.71
N ASN A 388 -6.28 7.36 -0.41
CA ASN A 388 -7.24 8.47 -0.53
C ASN A 388 -8.69 8.04 -0.27
N SER A 389 -9.00 6.74 -0.37
CA SER A 389 -10.33 6.22 -0.03
C SER A 389 -10.62 6.13 1.47
N TYR A 390 -9.63 6.33 2.33
CA TYR A 390 -9.80 6.38 3.80
C TYR A 390 -9.58 7.77 4.38
N MET A 391 -9.26 8.74 3.53
CA MET A 391 -9.19 10.16 3.83
C MET A 391 -10.58 10.79 3.70
N LYS A 392 -10.85 11.84 4.47
CA LYS A 392 -12.03 12.69 4.29
C LYS A 392 -11.63 13.98 3.58
N GLU A 393 -12.63 14.66 3.02
CA GLU A 393 -12.41 15.91 2.27
C GLU A 393 -11.90 17.05 3.17
N ASN A 394 -12.23 17.03 4.46
CA ASN A 394 -11.89 18.06 5.44
C ASN A 394 -10.91 17.56 6.53
N GLU A 395 -10.02 16.61 6.18
CA GLU A 395 -8.96 16.21 7.08
C GLU A 395 -7.96 17.35 7.34
N THR A 396 -7.23 17.28 8.44
CA THR A 396 -6.18 18.25 8.74
C THR A 396 -4.98 18.04 7.81
N GLN A 397 -4.17 19.08 7.63
CA GLN A 397 -2.95 19.01 6.83
C GLN A 397 -2.00 17.90 7.32
N GLU A 398 -1.87 17.72 8.63
CA GLU A 398 -1.07 16.65 9.24
C GLU A 398 -1.49 15.25 8.77
N ILE A 399 -2.80 15.02 8.65
CA ILE A 399 -3.34 13.73 8.18
C ILE A 399 -3.06 13.54 6.68
N HIS A 400 -3.14 14.61 5.87
CA HIS A 400 -2.74 14.58 4.46
C HIS A 400 -1.24 14.30 4.29
N ASP A 401 -0.40 14.91 5.10
CA ASP A 401 1.06 14.71 5.04
C ASP A 401 1.43 13.29 5.48
N GLU A 402 0.73 12.75 6.48
CA GLU A 402 0.86 11.35 6.86
C GLU A 402 0.45 10.41 5.73
N ALA A 403 -0.70 10.64 5.09
CA ALA A 403 -1.15 9.82 3.96
C ALA A 403 -0.13 9.80 2.81
N LYS A 404 0.50 10.94 2.50
CA LYS A 404 1.61 11.04 1.53
C LYS A 404 2.83 10.25 1.99
N ARG A 405 3.18 10.32 3.28
CA ARG A 405 4.29 9.55 3.87
C ARG A 405 4.05 8.05 3.74
N LEU A 406 2.84 7.57 4.04
CA LEU A 406 2.44 6.17 3.88
C LEU A 406 2.52 5.73 2.41
N LEU A 407 2.02 6.54 1.48
CA LEU A 407 2.11 6.25 0.04
C LEU A 407 3.57 6.12 -0.42
N LYS A 408 4.44 7.03 0.02
CA LYS A 408 5.87 6.98 -0.28
C LYS A 408 6.50 5.68 0.24
N ILE A 409 6.19 5.28 1.49
CA ILE A 409 6.68 4.02 2.06
C ILE A 409 6.24 2.83 1.21
N LEU A 410 4.95 2.73 0.86
CA LEU A 410 4.43 1.62 0.05
C LEU A 410 5.10 1.52 -1.33
N LYS A 411 5.24 2.65 -2.03
CA LYS A 411 5.90 2.69 -3.35
C LYS A 411 7.38 2.29 -3.23
N SER A 412 8.10 2.79 -2.23
CA SER A 412 9.50 2.39 -2.00
C SER A 412 9.63 0.91 -1.65
N GLN A 413 8.77 0.38 -0.78
CA GLN A 413 8.76 -1.04 -0.42
C GLN A 413 8.45 -1.92 -1.61
N GLN A 414 7.51 -1.53 -2.47
CA GLN A 414 7.19 -2.28 -3.68
C GLN A 414 8.43 -2.44 -4.57
N THR A 415 9.22 -1.38 -4.74
CA THR A 415 10.48 -1.42 -5.49
C THR A 415 11.50 -2.37 -4.85
N TYR A 416 11.71 -2.28 -3.54
CA TYR A 416 12.66 -3.15 -2.84
C TYR A 416 12.24 -4.62 -2.90
N PHE A 417 10.94 -4.90 -2.73
CA PHE A 417 10.37 -6.23 -2.83
C PHE A 417 10.51 -6.78 -4.26
N ALA A 418 10.26 -5.96 -5.29
CA ALA A 418 10.45 -6.36 -6.68
C ALA A 418 11.89 -6.78 -6.97
N ALA A 419 12.87 -5.96 -6.56
CA ALA A 419 14.28 -6.26 -6.74
C ALA A 419 14.68 -7.56 -6.02
N ALA A 420 14.34 -7.67 -4.73
CA ALA A 420 14.69 -8.85 -3.94
C ALA A 420 13.97 -10.13 -4.39
N ALA A 421 12.72 -10.06 -4.85
CA ALA A 421 11.99 -11.21 -5.36
C ALA A 421 12.52 -11.69 -6.71
N LEU A 422 12.95 -10.77 -7.60
CA LEU A 422 13.56 -11.14 -8.87
C LEU A 422 14.89 -11.88 -8.69
N ASP A 423 15.54 -11.76 -7.55
CA ASP A 423 16.77 -12.52 -7.23
C ASP A 423 16.50 -13.93 -6.68
N LEU A 424 15.23 -14.29 -6.42
CA LEU A 424 14.84 -15.62 -5.94
C LEU A 424 14.57 -16.59 -7.10
N PRO A 425 15.27 -17.75 -7.16
CA PRO A 425 15.00 -18.78 -8.16
C PRO A 425 13.58 -19.36 -8.09
N ASP A 426 13.06 -19.62 -6.89
CA ASP A 426 11.73 -20.20 -6.69
C ASP A 426 10.60 -19.23 -7.05
N PHE A 427 10.80 -17.93 -6.82
CA PHE A 427 9.88 -16.90 -7.28
C PHE A 427 9.83 -16.82 -8.81
N LYS A 428 10.98 -16.85 -9.48
CA LYS A 428 11.06 -16.86 -10.96
C LYS A 428 10.33 -18.07 -11.55
N GLU A 429 10.54 -19.26 -10.97
CA GLU A 429 9.82 -20.48 -11.37
C GLU A 429 8.31 -20.34 -11.15
N TYR A 430 7.91 -19.82 -9.99
CA TYR A 430 6.51 -19.56 -9.67
C TYR A 430 5.85 -18.62 -10.68
N VAL A 431 6.48 -17.50 -11.02
CA VAL A 431 5.93 -16.53 -11.98
C VAL A 431 5.77 -17.12 -13.38
N ALA A 432 6.67 -18.02 -13.79
CA ALA A 432 6.56 -18.72 -15.07
C ALA A 432 5.46 -19.80 -15.10
N SER A 433 4.91 -20.17 -13.94
CA SER A 433 3.91 -21.23 -13.81
C SER A 433 2.49 -20.78 -14.17
N GLN A 434 1.62 -21.76 -14.47
CA GLN A 434 0.18 -21.53 -14.62
C GLN A 434 -0.48 -21.08 -13.31
N VAL A 435 0.05 -21.50 -12.16
CA VAL A 435 -0.50 -21.14 -10.84
C VAL A 435 -0.45 -19.63 -10.62
N ALA A 436 0.61 -18.96 -11.07
CA ALA A 436 0.70 -17.51 -11.00
C ALA A 436 -0.40 -16.81 -11.82
N ASP A 437 -0.74 -17.31 -13.02
CA ASP A 437 -1.83 -16.75 -13.84
C ASP A 437 -3.20 -16.93 -13.14
N GLU A 438 -3.43 -18.10 -12.55
CA GLU A 438 -4.66 -18.42 -11.83
C GLU A 438 -4.83 -17.54 -10.58
N ASP A 439 -3.76 -17.34 -9.82
CA ASP A 439 -3.77 -16.50 -8.63
C ASP A 439 -3.97 -15.02 -8.98
N VAL A 440 -3.35 -14.51 -10.06
CA VAL A 440 -3.61 -13.14 -10.55
C VAL A 440 -5.04 -12.98 -11.03
N THR A 441 -5.58 -13.94 -11.79
CA THR A 441 -6.98 -13.92 -12.25
C THR A 441 -7.95 -13.90 -11.07
N LYS A 442 -7.73 -14.77 -10.09
CA LYS A 442 -8.52 -14.83 -8.85
C LYS A 442 -8.42 -13.52 -8.07
N TYR A 443 -7.23 -12.93 -8.01
CA TYR A 443 -7.02 -11.65 -7.34
C TYR A 443 -7.75 -10.50 -8.01
N LEU A 444 -7.69 -10.40 -9.35
CA LEU A 444 -8.43 -9.39 -10.12
C LEU A 444 -9.94 -9.53 -9.93
N SER A 445 -10.45 -10.76 -9.92
CA SER A 445 -11.85 -11.05 -9.60
C SER A 445 -12.23 -10.54 -8.21
N TYR A 446 -11.39 -10.78 -7.19
CA TYR A 446 -11.58 -10.23 -5.85
C TYR A 446 -11.52 -8.70 -5.84
N LEU A 447 -10.52 -8.10 -6.50
CA LEU A 447 -10.29 -6.66 -6.54
C LEU A 447 -11.47 -5.92 -7.17
N SER A 448 -12.10 -6.50 -8.20
CA SER A 448 -13.33 -5.99 -8.83
C SER A 448 -14.51 -5.91 -7.87
N GLN A 449 -14.48 -6.64 -6.75
CA GLN A 449 -15.51 -6.64 -5.71
C GLN A 449 -15.08 -5.87 -4.46
N PHE A 450 -13.82 -5.42 -4.41
CA PHE A 450 -13.27 -4.78 -3.23
C PHE A 450 -13.89 -3.39 -3.02
N ARG A 451 -14.50 -3.21 -1.85
CA ARG A 451 -15.10 -1.94 -1.44
C ARG A 451 -14.34 -1.30 -0.29
N THR A 452 -14.06 -0.01 -0.42
CA THR A 452 -13.37 0.82 0.56
C THR A 452 -14.37 1.42 1.57
N THR A 453 -14.02 2.54 2.19
CA THR A 453 -14.96 3.33 3.00
C THR A 453 -16.10 3.86 2.12
N ASN A 454 -17.28 4.09 2.70
CA ASN A 454 -18.50 4.51 1.99
C ASN A 454 -19.00 3.53 0.92
N ASN A 455 -18.54 2.27 0.94
CA ASN A 455 -18.97 1.22 0.03
C ASN A 455 -18.62 1.49 -1.45
N ILE A 456 -17.62 2.34 -1.69
CA ILE A 456 -17.13 2.67 -3.03
C ILE A 456 -16.24 1.53 -3.52
N ASN A 457 -16.42 1.12 -4.78
CA ASN A 457 -15.56 0.13 -5.41
C ASN A 457 -14.19 0.76 -5.73
N LEU A 458 -13.11 0.08 -5.35
CA LEU A 458 -11.76 0.61 -5.53
C LEU A 458 -11.38 0.75 -7.01
N MET A 459 -11.74 -0.22 -7.84
CA MET A 459 -11.43 -0.25 -9.27
C MET A 459 -12.20 0.84 -10.03
N GLU A 460 -13.50 0.99 -9.74
CA GLU A 460 -14.31 2.08 -10.32
C GLU A 460 -13.70 3.45 -9.97
N ARG A 461 -13.26 3.62 -8.72
CA ARG A 461 -12.60 4.86 -8.29
C ARG A 461 -11.27 5.08 -8.99
N TYR A 462 -10.47 4.03 -9.17
CA TYR A 462 -9.21 4.12 -9.90
C TYR A 462 -9.42 4.57 -11.34
N SER A 463 -10.34 3.94 -12.07
CA SER A 463 -10.64 4.28 -13.47
C SER A 463 -11.18 5.71 -13.62
N ALA A 464 -11.91 6.22 -12.62
CA ALA A 464 -12.40 7.60 -12.63
C ALA A 464 -11.29 8.65 -12.49
N HIS A 465 -10.15 8.30 -11.87
CA HIS A 465 -9.01 9.21 -11.71
C HIS A 465 -7.91 8.99 -12.76
N ASN A 466 -7.87 7.80 -13.38
CA ASN A 466 -6.85 7.39 -14.34
C ASN A 466 -7.48 7.00 -15.68
N PHE A 467 -7.93 8.00 -16.45
CA PHE A 467 -8.67 7.82 -17.73
C PHE A 467 -7.97 6.94 -18.79
N HIS A 468 -6.68 6.64 -18.62
CA HIS A 468 -5.87 5.89 -19.58
C HIS A 468 -5.31 4.58 -19.04
N SER A 469 -5.68 4.17 -17.81
CA SER A 469 -5.19 2.92 -17.23
C SER A 469 -6.33 2.03 -16.75
N ASN A 470 -6.20 0.74 -17.07
CA ASN A 470 -7.00 -0.32 -16.52
C ASN A 470 -6.07 -1.21 -15.68
N VAL A 471 -6.40 -1.37 -14.39
CA VAL A 471 -5.59 -2.17 -13.46
C VAL A 471 -5.40 -3.60 -13.97
N GLU A 472 -6.41 -4.21 -14.59
CA GLU A 472 -6.32 -5.57 -15.14
C GLU A 472 -5.30 -5.64 -16.29
N GLU A 473 -5.33 -4.67 -17.21
CA GLU A 473 -4.37 -4.58 -18.31
C GLU A 473 -2.95 -4.31 -17.81
N GLU A 474 -2.80 -3.41 -16.83
CA GLU A 474 -1.50 -3.06 -16.27
C GLU A 474 -0.88 -4.24 -15.51
N MET A 475 -1.65 -4.93 -14.66
CA MET A 475 -1.18 -6.13 -13.96
C MET A 475 -0.84 -7.24 -14.95
N SER A 476 -1.65 -7.45 -15.99
CA SER A 476 -1.39 -8.46 -17.03
C SER A 476 -0.10 -8.14 -17.80
N TYR A 477 0.11 -6.88 -18.16
CA TYR A 477 1.33 -6.45 -18.84
C TYR A 477 2.58 -6.67 -17.96
N LYS A 478 2.54 -6.26 -16.69
CA LYS A 478 3.65 -6.49 -15.74
C LYS A 478 3.92 -7.97 -15.52
N LEU A 479 2.88 -8.82 -15.46
CA LEU A 479 3.06 -10.27 -15.33
C LEU A 479 3.80 -10.85 -16.54
N VAL A 480 3.45 -10.39 -17.75
CA VAL A 480 4.16 -10.76 -18.98
C VAL A 480 5.61 -10.29 -18.94
N GLU A 481 5.88 -9.05 -18.52
CA GLU A 481 7.26 -8.55 -18.33
C GLU A 481 8.07 -9.46 -17.39
N LEU A 482 7.51 -9.79 -16.22
CA LEU A 482 8.17 -10.68 -15.25
C LEU A 482 8.46 -12.07 -15.82
N LYS A 483 7.52 -12.67 -16.56
CA LYS A 483 7.69 -13.99 -17.20
C LYS A 483 8.84 -14.02 -18.21
N PHE A 484 9.11 -12.90 -18.86
CA PHE A 484 10.24 -12.75 -19.79
C PHE A 484 11.53 -12.28 -19.10
N GLY A 485 11.57 -12.26 -17.76
CA GLY A 485 12.72 -11.82 -16.99
C GLY A 485 13.01 -10.32 -17.13
N LEU A 486 12.04 -9.53 -17.58
CA LEU A 486 12.14 -8.09 -17.65
C LEU A 486 11.80 -7.50 -16.27
N THR A 487 12.60 -6.54 -15.82
CA THR A 487 12.22 -5.72 -14.67
C THR A 487 10.98 -4.91 -15.06
N PRO A 488 9.85 -5.06 -14.36
CA PRO A 488 8.64 -4.33 -14.71
C PRO A 488 8.92 -2.84 -14.70
N SER A 489 8.39 -2.13 -15.69
CA SER A 489 8.54 -0.68 -15.73
C SER A 489 7.72 -0.04 -14.59
N LEU A 490 8.37 0.15 -13.44
CA LEU A 490 7.83 0.97 -12.36
C LEU A 490 7.92 2.42 -12.81
N LYS A 491 6.86 2.92 -13.46
CA LYS A 491 6.70 4.34 -13.73
C LYS A 491 6.49 5.03 -12.38
N PHE A 492 7.40 5.94 -12.03
CA PHE A 492 7.36 6.71 -10.78
C PHE A 492 6.78 8.09 -11.00
#